data_AF-A0A1G1XTX4-F1
#
_entry.id   AF-A0A1G1XTX4-F1
#
_cell.length_a   1.000
_cell.length_b   1.000
_cell.length_c   1.000
_cell.angle_alpha   90.00
_cell.angle_beta   90.00
_cell.angle_gamma   90.00
#
_symmetry.space_group_name_H-M   'P 1'
#
loop_
_entity.id
_entity.type
_entity.pdbx_description
1 polymer ?
#
loop_
_entity_poly.entity_id
_entity_poly.type
_entity_poly.pdbx_seq_one_letter_code
_entity_poly.pdbx_strand_id
1 'polypeptide(L)' 'MTTATLRIPDDLTLEVNNIVQDFGFQNKEEFVQEAIRDKVLELRKLRFFSITDKVAANLKKKNISEREILKHFETVRSK' A
#
# COMPACT_ATOMS: atom_id res chain seq x y z
N MET A 1 -15.74 -12.52 11.41
CA MET A 1 -14.97 -11.26 11.39
C MET A 1 -14.62 -10.89 12.83
N THR A 2 -13.44 -10.34 13.06
CA THR A 2 -13.07 -9.82 14.39
C THR A 2 -13.53 -8.37 14.48
N THR A 3 -14.20 -7.99 15.57
CA THR A 3 -14.67 -6.61 15.78
C THR A 3 -13.62 -5.80 16.53
N ALA A 4 -13.50 -4.52 16.19
CA ALA A 4 -12.67 -3.56 16.88
C ALA A 4 -13.49 -2.30 17.17
N THR A 5 -13.30 -1.70 18.35
CA THR A 5 -13.93 -0.43 18.71
C THR A 5 -12.90 0.69 18.54
N LEU A 6 -13.24 1.69 17.71
CA LEU A 6 -12.40 2.86 17.46
C LEU A 6 -13.11 4.10 17.98
N ARG A 7 -12.36 5.00 18.64
CA ARG A 7 -12.85 6.33 19.00
C ARG A 7 -12.42 7.30 17.93
N ILE A 8 -13.38 7.94 17.30
CA ILE A 8 -13.16 8.96 16.28
C ILE A 8 -13.54 10.31 16.91
N PRO A 9 -12.71 11.36 16.75
CA PRO A 9 -13.05 12.73 17.13
C PRO A 9 -14.41 13.18 16.57
N ASP A 10 -15.10 14.07 17.30
CA ASP A 10 -16.45 14.51 16.94
C ASP A 10 -16.49 15.31 15.62
N ASP A 11 -15.44 16.10 15.36
CA ASP A 11 -15.25 16.84 14.11
C ASP A 11 -15.15 15.90 12.90
N LEU A 12 -14.35 14.84 13.02
CA LEU A 12 -14.23 13.82 11.99
C LEU A 12 -15.52 13.00 11.83
N THR A 13 -16.31 12.84 12.89
CA THR A 13 -17.59 12.12 12.81
C THR A 13 -18.59 12.83 11.90
N LEU A 14 -18.64 14.17 11.95
CA LEU A 14 -19.48 14.96 11.04
C LEU A 14 -19.02 14.80 9.59
N GLU A 15 -17.72 14.88 9.36
CA GLU A 15 -17.14 14.73 8.02
C GLU A 15 -17.40 13.34 7.44
N VAL A 16 -17.22 12.27 8.24
CA VAL A 16 -17.55 10.89 7.83
C VAL A 16 -19.02 10.76 7.44
N ASN A 17 -19.94 11.41 8.16
CA ASN A 17 -21.37 11.34 7.82
C ASN A 17 -21.65 11.97 6.46
N ASN A 18 -21.06 13.14 6.19
CA ASN A 18 -21.21 13.83 4.92
C ASN A 18 -20.64 13.00 3.78
N ILE A 19 -19.42 12.45 3.95
CA ILE A 19 -18.77 11.60 2.93
C ILE A 19 -19.61 10.35 2.63
N VAL A 20 -20.14 9.69 3.67
CA VAL A 20 -20.98 8.50 3.48
C VAL A 20 -22.21 8.83 2.63
N GLN A 21 -22.84 9.98 2.88
CA GLN A 21 -24.00 10.45 2.11
C GLN A 21 -23.63 10.86 0.68
N ASP A 22 -22.59 11.67 0.52
CA ASP A 22 -22.19 12.29 -0.75
C ASP A 22 -21.64 11.25 -1.75
N PHE A 23 -20.96 10.22 -1.25
CA PHE A 23 -20.29 9.21 -2.08
C PHE A 23 -21.03 7.87 -2.12
N GLY A 24 -22.22 7.78 -1.51
CA GLY A 24 -23.12 6.63 -1.65
C GLY A 24 -22.68 5.36 -0.92
N PHE A 25 -21.93 5.50 0.18
CA PHE A 25 -21.60 4.37 1.05
C PHE A 25 -22.86 3.87 1.76
N GLN A 26 -22.98 2.55 1.93
CA GLN A 26 -24.12 1.92 2.60
C GLN A 26 -24.18 2.28 4.08
N ASN A 27 -23.02 2.44 4.71
CA ASN A 27 -22.90 2.82 6.11
C ASN A 27 -21.47 3.30 6.44
N LYS A 28 -21.28 3.84 7.65
CA LYS A 28 -19.98 4.29 8.14
C LYS A 28 -18.95 3.17 8.25
N GLU A 29 -19.40 1.94 8.54
CA GLU A 29 -18.49 0.80 8.69
C GLU A 29 -17.82 0.47 7.35
N GLU A 30 -18.58 0.45 6.25
CA GLU A 30 -18.04 0.25 4.90
C GLU A 30 -16.98 1.30 4.57
N PHE A 31 -17.28 2.58 4.77
CA PHE A 31 -16.32 3.67 4.56
C PHE A 31 -15.03 3.47 5.38
N VAL A 32 -15.16 3.18 6.68
CA VAL A 32 -14.00 2.98 7.55
C VAL A 32 -13.19 1.76 7.12
N GLN A 33 -13.83 0.67 6.72
CA GLN A 33 -13.16 -0.53 6.24
C GLN A 33 -12.36 -0.25 4.96
N GLU A 34 -12.94 0.46 3.99
CA GLU A 34 -12.24 0.84 2.76
C GLU A 34 -11.08 1.79 3.03
N ALA A 35 -11.31 2.84 3.82
CA ALA A 35 -10.26 3.80 4.20
C ALA A 35 -9.07 3.11 4.89
N ILE A 36 -9.33 2.13 5.77
CA ILE A 36 -8.27 1.32 6.41
C ILE A 36 -7.53 0.47 5.36
N ARG A 37 -8.25 -0.20 4.45
CA ARG A 37 -7.61 -1.03 3.40
C ARG A 37 -6.70 -0.18 2.53
N ASP A 38 -7.18 0.97 2.08
CA ASP A 38 -6.43 1.88 1.23
C ASP A 38 -5.18 2.38 1.95
N LYS A 39 -5.31 2.79 3.22
CA LYS A 39 -4.16 3.24 3.99
C LYS A 39 -3.14 2.13 4.22
N VAL A 40 -3.58 0.90 4.49
CA VAL A 40 -2.70 -0.26 4.61
C VAL A 40 -1.96 -0.53 3.29
N LEU A 41 -2.63 -0.42 2.15
CA LEU A 41 -2.00 -0.60 0.83
C LEU A 41 -0.96 0.49 0.55
N GLU A 42 -1.28 1.74 0.85
CA GLU A 42 -0.33 2.87 0.72
C GLU A 42 0.93 2.63 1.56
N LEU A 43 0.77 2.27 2.84
CA LEU A 43 1.91 1.98 3.73
C LEU A 43 2.73 0.76 3.26
N ARG A 44 2.08 -0.26 2.69
CA ARG A 44 2.78 -1.41 2.07
C ARG A 44 3.60 -0.98 0.86
N LYS A 45 3.07 -0.10 0.01
CA LYS A 45 3.82 0.46 -1.13
C LYS A 45 5.06 1.21 -0.66
N LEU A 46 4.94 2.06 0.37
CA LEU A 46 6.09 2.77 0.94
C LEU A 46 7.18 1.80 1.43
N ARG A 47 6.78 0.71 2.10
CA ARG A 47 7.71 -0.32 2.54
C ARG A 47 8.39 -1.03 1.37
N PHE A 48 7.62 -1.37 0.34
CA PHE A 48 8.14 -1.99 -0.87
C PHE A 48 9.18 -1.08 -1.55
N PHE A 49 8.86 0.20 -1.77
CA PHE A 49 9.78 1.14 -2.39
C PHE A 49 11.07 1.33 -1.59
N SER A 50 10.97 1.41 -0.25
CA SER A 50 12.17 1.48 0.59
C SER A 50 13.12 0.28 0.41
N ILE A 51 12.56 -0.91 0.15
CA ILE A 51 13.36 -2.11 -0.12
C ILE A 51 13.94 -2.06 -1.52
N THR A 52 13.13 -1.73 -2.54
CA THR A 52 13.60 -1.67 -3.93
C THR A 52 14.67 -0.62 -4.12
N ASP A 53 14.56 0.54 -3.45
CA ASP A 53 15.57 1.60 -3.51
C ASP A 53 16.91 1.14 -2.92
N LYS A 54 16.87 0.40 -1.80
CA LYS A 54 18.06 -0.23 -1.22
C LYS A 54 18.69 -1.25 -2.16
N VAL A 55 17.87 -2.07 -2.83
CA VAL A 55 18.34 -3.05 -3.81
C VAL A 55 19.01 -2.33 -4.99
N ALA A 56 18.33 -1.34 -5.58
CA ALA A 56 18.84 -0.55 -6.70
C ALA A 56 20.16 0.16 -6.35
N ALA A 57 20.25 0.78 -5.18
CA ALA A 57 21.47 1.43 -4.71
C ALA A 57 22.64 0.45 -4.58
N ASN A 58 22.39 -0.76 -4.08
CA ASN A 58 23.43 -1.78 -3.94
C ASN A 58 23.85 -2.40 -5.29
N LEU A 59 22.91 -2.59 -6.22
CA LEU A 59 23.22 -3.03 -7.59
C LEU A 59 24.09 -2.02 -8.31
N LYS A 60 23.74 -0.73 -8.21
CA LYS A 60 24.52 0.38 -8.76
C LYS A 60 25.94 0.43 -8.18
N LYS A 61 26.09 0.24 -6.86
CA LYS A 61 27.42 0.15 -6.21
C LYS A 61 28.27 -1.00 -6.74
N LYS A 62 27.64 -2.12 -7.12
CA LYS A 62 28.30 -3.28 -7.71
C LYS A 62 28.49 -3.17 -9.23
N ASN A 63 28.12 -2.05 -9.84
CA ASN A 63 28.16 -1.81 -11.27
C ASN A 63 27.39 -2.86 -12.10
N ILE A 64 26.34 -3.45 -11.51
CA ILE A 64 25.49 -4.45 -12.17
C ILE A 64 24.42 -3.69 -12.96
N SER A 65 24.37 -3.92 -14.26
CA SER A 65 23.39 -3.33 -15.17
C SER A 65 22.09 -4.12 -15.20
N GLU A 66 20.99 -3.45 -15.56
CA GLU A 66 19.68 -4.10 -15.79
C GLU A 66 19.77 -5.23 -16.82
N ARG A 67 20.59 -5.05 -17.87
CA ARG A 67 20.81 -6.06 -18.91
C ARG A 67 21.43 -7.35 -18.35
N GLU A 68 22.37 -7.23 -17.42
CA GLU A 68 22.99 -8.39 -16.77
C GLU A 68 22.02 -9.11 -15.84
N ILE A 69 21.17 -8.35 -15.12
CA ILE A 69 20.11 -8.90 -14.27
C ILE A 69 19.12 -9.70 -15.12
N LEU A 70 18.61 -9.11 -16.20
CA LEU A 70 17.66 -9.77 -17.10
C LEU A 70 18.26 -11.02 -17.75
N LYS A 71 19.52 -10.95 -18.19
CA LYS A 71 20.23 -12.11 -18.74
C LYS A 71 20.34 -13.25 -17.73
N HIS A 72 20.68 -12.93 -16.48
CA HIS A 72 20.76 -13.93 -15.42
C HIS A 72 19.38 -14.54 -15.12
N PHE A 73 18.34 -13.71 -15.03
CA PHE A 73 16.97 -14.16 -14.76
C PHE A 73 16.45 -15.12 -15.83
N GLU A 74 16.61 -14.80 -17.11
CA GLU A 74 16.21 -15.71 -18.21
C GLU A 74 17.01 -17.02 -18.18
N THR A 75 18.30 -16.96 -17.87
CA THR A 75 19.14 -18.17 -17.75
C THR A 75 18.65 -19.10 -16.64
N VAL A 76 18.15 -18.56 -15.53
CA VAL A 76 17.58 -19.35 -14.42
C VAL A 76 16.18 -19.85 -14.78
N ARG A 77 15.34 -19.03 -15.43
CA ARG A 77 13.96 -19.41 -15.81
C ARG A 77 13.90 -20.52 -16.86
N SER A 78 14.88 -20.56 -17.76
CA SER A 78 14.96 -21.59 -18.82
C SER A 78 15.60 -22.91 -18.36
N LYS A 79 15.97 -23.04 -17.08
CA LYS A 79 16.36 -24.30 -16.44
C LYS A 79 15.17 -24.92 -15.72
#